data_AF-A0AAD2XTM0-F1
#
_entry.id   AF-A0AAD2XTM0-F1
#
_cell.length_a   1.000
_cell.length_b   1.000
_cell.length_c   1.000
_cell.angle_alpha   90.00
_cell.angle_beta   90.00
_cell.angle_gamma   90.00
#
_symmetry.space_group_name_H-M   'P 1'
#
loop_
_entity.id
_entity.type
_entity.pdbx_description
1 polymer ?
#
loop_
_entity_poly.entity_id
_entity_poly.type
_entity_poly.pdbx_seq_one_letter_code
_entity_poly.pdbx_strand_id
1 'polypeptide(L)'
;MLEAALRSLASGEPGSVSANRIAKDIGATWGAVQYQFGDTDGFWAAVLHRTAERRAATFSSLSSPVSPEAPLRERVGAIIETLYRGLAAPDSRAIENLRAALPRDPDELERLYPRTAAELFSWCKSWLETCQQAFAGLAVDPDRVREVAALIPGAMRGLVSERQLGSYADLDMARRGLTNALAAYLEQSRP
;
A
#
# COMPACT_ATOMS: atom_id res chain seq x y z
N MET A 1 -0.25 19.06 -10.68
CA MET A 1 -0.62 19.23 -9.26
C MET A 1 -0.43 17.94 -8.46
N LEU A 2 -1.09 16.83 -8.84
CA LEU A 2 -0.98 15.55 -8.13
C LEU A 2 0.47 15.04 -7.97
N GLU A 3 1.31 15.20 -9.00
CA GLU A 3 2.75 14.85 -8.93
C GLU A 3 3.52 15.64 -7.89
N ALA A 4 3.19 16.92 -7.71
CA ALA A 4 3.83 17.76 -6.70
C ALA A 4 3.32 17.38 -5.30
N ALA A 5 2.04 17.01 -5.18
CA ALA A 5 1.50 16.47 -3.95
C ALA A 5 2.25 15.19 -3.54
N LEU A 6 2.44 14.24 -4.46
CA LEU A 6 3.18 13.01 -4.19
C LEU A 6 4.61 13.28 -3.75
N ARG A 7 5.33 14.19 -4.43
CA ARG A 7 6.69 14.57 -4.01
C ARG A 7 6.72 15.21 -2.63
N SER A 8 5.79 16.14 -2.36
CA SER A 8 5.71 16.81 -1.06
C SER A 8 5.39 15.81 0.05
N LEU A 9 4.36 14.98 -0.14
CA LEU A 9 3.98 13.94 0.81
C LEU A 9 5.12 12.94 1.05
N ALA A 10 5.84 12.53 0.00
CA ALA A 10 6.95 11.58 0.12
C ALA A 10 8.14 12.14 0.90
N SER A 11 8.33 13.47 0.95
CA SER A 11 9.42 14.09 1.72
C SER A 11 9.27 13.85 3.22
N GLY A 12 8.03 13.82 3.72
CA GLY A 12 7.73 13.69 5.16
C GLY A 12 8.12 14.92 5.98
N GLU A 13 8.45 16.04 5.33
CA GLU A 13 8.78 17.29 6.02
C GLU A 13 7.57 17.81 6.81
N PRO A 14 7.80 18.59 7.89
CA PRO A 14 6.72 19.29 8.58
C PRO A 14 5.87 20.11 7.60
N GLY A 15 4.56 19.86 7.61
CA GLY A 15 3.61 20.52 6.71
C GLY A 15 3.59 20.01 5.27
N SER A 16 4.25 18.88 4.97
CA SER A 16 4.15 18.18 3.67
C SER A 16 2.71 17.81 3.31
N VAL A 17 1.88 17.49 4.31
CA VAL A 17 0.43 17.24 4.15
C VAL A 17 -0.35 18.56 4.23
N SER A 18 -0.14 19.44 3.25
CA SER A 18 -0.89 20.71 3.15
C SER A 18 -1.21 21.03 1.70
N ALA A 19 -2.48 20.90 1.33
CA ALA A 19 -2.94 21.17 -0.03
C ALA A 19 -2.68 22.63 -0.45
N ASN A 20 -2.80 23.58 0.48
CA ASN A 20 -2.50 24.99 0.22
C ASN A 20 -1.00 25.24 -0.01
N ARG A 21 -0.12 24.63 0.79
CA ARG A 21 1.34 24.71 0.57
C ARG A 21 1.72 24.08 -0.77
N ILE A 22 1.21 22.89 -1.07
CA ILE A 22 1.47 22.19 -2.35
C ILE A 22 1.04 23.06 -3.53
N ALA A 23 -0.13 23.71 -3.45
CA ALA A 23 -0.59 24.63 -4.49
C ALA A 23 0.40 25.79 -4.68
N LYS A 24 0.80 26.44 -3.58
CA LYS A 24 1.75 27.55 -3.59
C LYS A 24 3.10 27.15 -4.20
N ASP A 25 3.62 25.97 -3.85
CA ASP A 25 4.92 25.47 -4.29
C ASP A 25 4.99 25.24 -5.81
N ILE A 26 3.84 25.04 -6.47
CA ILE A 26 3.75 24.92 -7.94
C ILE A 26 3.21 26.17 -8.64
N GLY A 27 3.09 27.29 -7.93
CA GLY A 27 2.54 28.53 -8.47
C GLY A 27 1.02 28.51 -8.72
N ALA A 28 0.30 27.54 -8.14
CA ALA A 28 -1.15 27.46 -8.18
C ALA A 28 -1.79 28.13 -6.97
N THR A 29 -3.01 28.61 -7.12
CA THR A 29 -3.81 29.13 -6.00
C THR A 29 -4.64 28.03 -5.36
N TRP A 30 -5.05 28.21 -4.10
CA TRP A 30 -6.03 27.34 -3.47
C TRP A 30 -7.34 27.26 -4.28
N GLY A 31 -7.78 28.38 -4.87
CA GLY A 31 -8.96 28.39 -5.75
C GLY A 31 -8.81 27.49 -6.98
N ALA A 32 -7.60 27.33 -7.53
CA ALA A 32 -7.35 26.39 -8.62
C ALA A 32 -7.45 24.92 -8.16
N VAL A 33 -7.04 24.61 -6.92
CA VAL A 33 -7.25 23.29 -6.31
C VAL A 33 -8.74 23.02 -6.13
N GLN A 34 -9.49 23.97 -5.55
CA GLN A 34 -10.94 23.84 -5.35
C GLN A 34 -11.68 23.71 -6.68
N TYR A 35 -11.26 24.42 -7.71
CA TYR A 35 -11.85 24.29 -9.05
C TYR A 35 -11.67 22.88 -9.63
N GLN A 36 -10.48 22.27 -9.46
CA GLN A 36 -10.18 20.95 -10.03
C GLN A 36 -10.70 19.78 -9.19
N PHE A 37 -10.68 19.91 -7.85
CA PHE A 37 -10.90 18.79 -6.93
C PHE A 37 -12.08 19.02 -5.97
N GLY A 38 -12.67 20.21 -5.97
CA GLY A 38 -13.75 20.64 -5.08
C GLY A 38 -13.22 21.17 -3.75
N ASP A 39 -12.54 20.31 -2.98
CA ASP A 39 -12.02 20.63 -1.66
C ASP A 39 -10.77 19.78 -1.33
N THR A 40 -10.36 19.81 -0.05
CA THR A 40 -9.24 19.02 0.45
C THR A 40 -9.47 17.51 0.38
N ASP A 41 -10.68 17.02 0.67
CA ASP A 41 -11.03 15.60 0.56
C ASP A 41 -10.95 15.12 -0.88
N GLY A 42 -11.50 15.89 -1.82
CA GLY A 42 -11.41 15.56 -3.25
C GLY A 42 -9.99 15.59 -3.77
N PHE A 43 -9.16 16.50 -3.25
CA PHE A 43 -7.75 16.55 -3.60
C PHE A 43 -7.00 15.31 -3.11
N TRP A 44 -7.21 14.92 -1.85
CA TRP A 44 -6.58 13.71 -1.29
C TRP A 44 -7.07 12.44 -1.95
N ALA A 45 -8.38 12.32 -2.22
CA ALA A 45 -8.93 11.22 -3.01
C ALA A 45 -8.26 11.11 -4.39
N ALA A 46 -8.09 12.24 -5.10
CA ALA A 46 -7.42 12.24 -6.40
C ALA A 46 -5.93 11.89 -6.31
N VAL A 47 -5.23 12.33 -5.25
CA VAL A 47 -3.84 11.95 -4.98
C VAL A 47 -3.74 10.44 -4.74
N LEU A 48 -4.62 9.88 -3.91
CA LEU A 48 -4.71 8.44 -3.71
C LEU A 48 -4.97 7.75 -5.04
N HIS A 49 -6.04 8.09 -5.75
CA HIS A 49 -6.39 7.48 -7.04
C HIS A 49 -5.20 7.41 -8.01
N ARG A 50 -4.42 8.50 -8.14
CA ARG A 50 -3.22 8.55 -8.98
C ARG A 50 -2.16 7.52 -8.59
N THR A 51 -1.98 7.26 -7.30
CA THR A 51 -1.05 6.22 -6.83
C THR A 51 -1.58 4.81 -7.07
N ALA A 52 -2.90 4.63 -7.04
CA ALA A 52 -3.52 3.35 -7.38
C ALA A 52 -3.26 2.97 -8.84
N GLU A 53 -3.39 3.92 -9.78
CA GLU A 53 -3.07 3.70 -11.20
C GLU A 53 -1.62 3.22 -11.40
N ARG A 54 -0.67 3.84 -10.69
CA ARG A 54 0.76 3.48 -10.75
C ARG A 54 1.07 2.15 -10.10
N ARG A 55 0.40 1.85 -8.99
CA ARG A 55 0.50 0.55 -8.32
C ARG A 55 -0.09 -0.55 -9.17
N ALA A 56 -1.26 -0.35 -9.78
CA ALA A 56 -1.86 -1.35 -10.66
C ALA A 56 -0.88 -1.80 -11.75
N ALA A 57 -0.12 -0.86 -12.35
CA ALA A 57 0.94 -1.20 -13.30
C ALA A 57 2.08 -2.07 -12.68
N THR A 58 2.40 -1.88 -11.40
CA THR A 58 3.41 -2.67 -10.68
C THR A 58 2.85 -4.03 -10.23
N PHE A 59 1.62 -4.05 -9.70
CA PHE A 59 0.93 -5.25 -9.19
C PHE A 59 0.43 -6.16 -10.33
N SER A 60 0.22 -5.66 -11.55
CA SER A 60 0.00 -6.51 -12.73
C SER A 60 1.14 -7.53 -12.95
N SER A 61 2.35 -7.26 -12.43
CA SER A 61 3.45 -8.24 -12.41
C SER A 61 3.27 -9.36 -11.38
N LEU A 62 2.50 -9.13 -10.30
CA LEU A 62 2.07 -10.18 -9.37
C LEU A 62 0.96 -11.06 -9.95
N SER A 63 0.18 -10.50 -10.88
CA SER A 63 -0.81 -11.23 -11.67
C SER A 63 -0.20 -12.00 -12.84
N SER A 64 1.08 -11.76 -13.20
CA SER A 64 1.80 -12.70 -14.05
C SER A 64 1.96 -14.00 -13.27
N PRO A 65 1.47 -15.13 -13.80
CA PRO A 65 1.46 -16.37 -13.06
C PRO A 65 2.91 -16.71 -12.72
N VAL A 66 3.26 -16.62 -11.43
CA VAL A 66 4.29 -17.52 -10.89
C VAL A 66 3.86 -18.90 -11.37
N SER A 67 4.75 -19.62 -12.04
CA SER A 67 4.42 -20.89 -12.70
C SER A 67 3.44 -21.68 -11.85
N PRO A 68 2.32 -22.20 -12.40
CA PRO A 68 1.37 -22.99 -11.66
C PRO A 68 2.03 -24.10 -10.81
N GLU A 69 3.19 -24.58 -11.25
CA GLU A 69 4.00 -25.61 -10.60
C GLU A 69 4.97 -25.10 -9.53
N ALA A 70 5.13 -23.79 -9.35
CA ALA A 70 6.05 -23.24 -8.37
C ALA A 70 5.63 -23.61 -6.93
N PRO A 71 6.58 -24.04 -6.09
CA PRO A 71 6.33 -24.31 -4.68
C PRO A 71 5.65 -23.15 -3.96
N LEU A 72 4.78 -23.46 -2.99
CA LEU A 72 4.04 -22.46 -2.20
C LEU A 72 4.97 -21.39 -1.61
N ARG A 73 6.11 -21.82 -1.07
CA ARG A 73 7.13 -20.94 -0.52
C ARG A 73 7.66 -19.91 -1.53
N GLU A 74 7.87 -20.31 -2.78
CA GLU A 74 8.38 -19.40 -3.82
C GLU A 74 7.33 -18.35 -4.19
N ARG A 75 6.05 -18.75 -4.28
CA ARG A 75 4.94 -17.81 -4.50
C ARG A 75 4.82 -16.80 -3.36
N VAL A 76 4.85 -17.25 -2.11
CA VAL A 76 4.86 -16.37 -0.93
C VAL A 76 6.07 -15.43 -0.98
N GLY A 77 7.26 -15.95 -1.30
CA GLY A 77 8.47 -15.16 -1.44
C GLY A 77 8.37 -14.07 -2.51
N ALA A 78 7.82 -14.39 -3.67
CA ALA A 78 7.61 -13.44 -4.76
C ALA A 78 6.64 -12.29 -4.38
N ILE A 79 5.57 -12.61 -3.65
CA ILE A 79 4.63 -11.62 -3.11
C ILE A 79 5.35 -10.68 -2.13
N ILE A 80 6.07 -11.25 -1.16
CA ILE A 80 6.81 -10.49 -0.15
C ILE A 80 7.89 -9.60 -0.79
N GLU A 81 8.65 -10.11 -1.77
CA GLU A 81 9.67 -9.33 -2.49
C GLU A 81 9.06 -8.17 -3.27
N THR A 82 7.99 -8.42 -4.01
CA THR A 82 7.33 -7.38 -4.81
C THR A 82 6.78 -6.28 -3.92
N LEU A 83 6.14 -6.66 -2.81
CA LEU A 83 5.65 -5.70 -1.83
C LEU A 83 6.78 -4.92 -1.17
N TYR A 84 7.89 -5.58 -0.81
CA TYR A 84 9.03 -4.92 -0.17
C TYR A 84 9.62 -3.84 -1.09
N ARG A 85 9.76 -4.14 -2.38
CA ARG A 85 10.22 -3.19 -3.39
C ARG A 85 9.20 -2.08 -3.64
N GLY A 86 7.93 -2.43 -3.78
CA GLY A 86 6.85 -1.48 -4.06
C GLY A 86 6.59 -0.51 -2.89
N LEU A 87 6.69 -0.99 -1.66
CA LEU A 87 6.54 -0.17 -0.45
C LEU A 87 7.77 0.71 -0.18
N ALA A 88 8.94 0.38 -0.72
CA ALA A 88 10.09 1.27 -0.71
C ALA A 88 9.97 2.46 -1.69
N ALA A 89 8.95 2.48 -2.56
CA ALA A 89 8.75 3.55 -3.55
C ALA A 89 8.29 4.87 -2.89
N PRO A 90 8.61 6.04 -3.48
CA PRO A 90 8.16 7.35 -2.98
C PRO A 90 6.64 7.45 -2.82
N ASP A 91 5.88 6.86 -3.74
CA ASP A 91 4.42 6.87 -3.70
C ASP A 91 3.87 6.16 -2.45
N SER A 92 4.53 5.09 -1.99
CA SER A 92 4.13 4.39 -0.77
C SER A 92 4.37 5.25 0.47
N ARG A 93 5.52 5.94 0.55
CA ARG A 93 5.81 6.92 1.62
C ARG A 93 4.81 8.07 1.63
N ALA A 94 4.45 8.59 0.46
CA ALA A 94 3.47 9.67 0.34
C ALA A 94 2.12 9.28 0.98
N ILE A 95 1.68 8.05 0.74
CA ILE A 95 0.42 7.52 1.28
C ILE A 95 0.51 7.29 2.79
N GLU A 96 1.63 6.79 3.29
CA GLU A 96 1.84 6.61 4.73
C GLU A 96 1.80 7.95 5.47
N ASN A 97 2.48 8.97 4.95
CA ASN A 97 2.46 10.32 5.52
C ASN A 97 1.08 10.96 5.45
N LEU A 98 0.36 10.79 4.34
CA LEU A 98 -1.03 11.24 4.23
C LEU A 98 -1.92 10.54 5.27
N ARG A 99 -1.85 9.20 5.38
CA ARG A 99 -2.63 8.43 6.36
C ARG A 99 -2.30 8.81 7.80
N ALA A 100 -1.04 9.13 8.10
CA ALA A 100 -0.62 9.56 9.44
C ALA A 100 -1.21 10.92 9.85
N ALA A 101 -1.54 11.77 8.87
CA ALA A 101 -2.13 13.09 9.08
C ALA A 101 -3.66 13.10 9.02
N LEU A 102 -4.29 12.03 8.54
CA LEU A 102 -5.74 11.86 8.53
C LEU A 102 -6.26 11.33 9.88
N PRO A 103 -7.58 11.48 10.17
CA PRO A 103 -8.19 10.85 11.33
C PRO A 103 -7.89 9.35 11.39
N ARG A 104 -7.56 8.86 12.59
CA ARG A 104 -7.22 7.45 12.81
C ARG A 104 -8.46 6.57 13.00
N ASP A 105 -9.53 7.17 13.53
CA ASP A 105 -10.83 6.52 13.67
C ASP A 105 -11.50 6.44 12.29
N PRO A 106 -11.84 5.22 11.80
CA PRO A 106 -12.52 5.04 10.52
C PRO A 106 -13.82 5.83 10.41
N ASP A 107 -14.62 5.90 11.48
CA ASP A 107 -15.92 6.57 11.46
C ASP A 107 -15.73 8.09 11.31
N GLU A 108 -14.72 8.64 11.97
CA GLU A 108 -14.34 10.04 11.84
C GLU A 108 -13.76 10.35 10.45
N LEU A 109 -12.93 9.44 9.92
CA LEU A 109 -12.36 9.56 8.59
C LEU A 109 -13.45 9.58 7.51
N GLU A 110 -14.43 8.67 7.58
CA GLU A 110 -15.56 8.61 6.65
C GLU A 110 -16.44 9.86 6.74
N ARG A 111 -16.65 10.39 7.95
CA ARG A 111 -17.43 11.61 8.15
C ARG A 111 -16.74 12.87 7.61
N LEU A 112 -15.42 13.00 7.81
CA LEU A 112 -14.66 14.20 7.44
C LEU A 112 -14.08 14.17 6.03
N TYR A 113 -13.74 12.98 5.53
CA TYR A 113 -13.06 12.76 4.25
C TYR A 113 -13.68 11.55 3.50
N PRO A 114 -14.98 11.61 3.16
CA PRO A 114 -15.70 10.47 2.59
C PRO A 114 -15.10 9.95 1.28
N ARG A 115 -14.58 10.83 0.41
CA ARG A 115 -13.97 10.40 -0.86
C ARG A 115 -12.61 9.75 -0.63
N THR A 116 -11.81 10.32 0.27
CA THR A 116 -10.51 9.75 0.66
C THR A 116 -10.70 8.38 1.32
N ALA A 117 -11.70 8.24 2.20
CA ALA A 117 -12.05 6.99 2.85
C ALA A 117 -12.46 5.91 1.83
N ALA A 118 -13.32 6.27 0.87
CA ALA A 118 -13.76 5.37 -0.20
C ALA A 118 -12.58 4.85 -1.05
N GLU A 119 -11.65 5.73 -1.41
CA GLU A 119 -10.43 5.34 -2.13
C GLU A 119 -9.58 4.35 -1.31
N LEU A 120 -9.30 4.64 -0.03
CA LEU A 120 -8.55 3.74 0.84
C LEU A 120 -9.24 2.38 1.01
N PHE A 121 -10.57 2.36 1.16
CA PHE A 121 -11.35 1.13 1.28
C PHE A 121 -11.29 0.28 0.01
N SER A 122 -11.41 0.92 -1.17
CA SER A 122 -11.33 0.23 -2.46
C SER A 122 -10.01 -0.54 -2.63
N TRP A 123 -8.91 -0.03 -2.07
CA TRP A 123 -7.60 -0.67 -2.15
C TRP A 123 -7.50 -1.90 -1.25
N CYS A 124 -8.04 -1.84 -0.04
CA CYS A 124 -8.11 -3.01 0.84
C CYS A 124 -8.87 -4.16 0.16
N LYS A 125 -9.97 -3.85 -0.54
CA LYS A 125 -10.73 -4.82 -1.30
C LYS A 125 -9.92 -5.41 -2.46
N SER A 126 -9.33 -4.56 -3.31
CA SER A 126 -8.52 -5.00 -4.46
C SER A 126 -7.32 -5.86 -4.04
N TRP A 127 -6.70 -5.55 -2.89
CA TRP A 127 -5.60 -6.33 -2.33
C TRP A 127 -6.01 -7.75 -1.94
N LEU A 128 -7.16 -7.90 -1.25
CA LEU A 128 -7.69 -9.20 -0.87
C LEU A 128 -8.01 -10.06 -2.10
N GLU A 129 -8.64 -9.47 -3.11
CA GLU A 129 -8.94 -10.15 -4.39
C GLU A 129 -7.64 -10.59 -5.10
N THR A 130 -6.64 -9.71 -5.15
CA THR A 130 -5.32 -10.01 -5.74
C THR A 130 -4.63 -11.17 -5.02
N CYS A 131 -4.67 -11.19 -3.68
CA CYS A 131 -4.10 -12.29 -2.89
C CYS A 131 -4.80 -13.61 -3.19
N GLN A 132 -6.14 -13.62 -3.19
CA GLN A 132 -6.91 -14.82 -3.49
C GLN A 132 -6.56 -15.38 -4.87
N GLN A 133 -6.40 -14.52 -5.87
CA GLN A 133 -5.98 -14.93 -7.22
C GLN A 133 -4.55 -15.48 -7.25
N ALA A 134 -3.60 -14.86 -6.53
CA ALA A 134 -2.20 -15.30 -6.48
C ALA A 134 -2.02 -16.70 -5.87
N PHE A 135 -2.92 -17.08 -4.95
CA PHE A 135 -2.95 -18.42 -4.33
C PHE A 135 -3.92 -19.40 -5.00
N ALA A 136 -4.65 -18.97 -6.03
CA ALA A 136 -5.60 -19.83 -6.74
C ALA A 136 -4.89 -21.05 -7.37
N GLY A 137 -5.54 -22.20 -7.32
CA GLY A 137 -5.00 -23.47 -7.83
C GLY A 137 -4.03 -24.20 -6.89
N LEU A 138 -3.74 -23.64 -5.71
CA LEU A 138 -3.04 -24.36 -4.64
C LEU A 138 -4.07 -25.02 -3.72
N ALA A 139 -3.75 -26.22 -3.21
CA ALA A 139 -4.57 -26.92 -2.22
C ALA A 139 -4.45 -26.30 -0.82
N VAL A 140 -4.58 -24.97 -0.69
CA VAL A 140 -4.50 -24.23 0.57
C VAL A 140 -5.88 -23.78 1.02
N ASP A 141 -6.10 -23.71 2.33
CA ASP A 141 -7.35 -23.24 2.91
C ASP A 141 -7.60 -21.76 2.57
N PRO A 142 -8.72 -21.42 1.90
CA PRO A 142 -9.07 -20.03 1.57
C PRO A 142 -9.15 -19.11 2.77
N ASP A 143 -9.53 -19.60 3.95
CA ASP A 143 -9.64 -18.78 5.15
C ASP A 143 -8.25 -18.37 5.66
N ARG A 144 -7.28 -19.29 5.66
CA ARG A 144 -5.87 -18.97 5.96
C ARG A 144 -5.26 -18.02 4.94
N VAL A 145 -5.64 -18.11 3.67
CA VAL A 145 -5.22 -17.13 2.65
C VAL A 145 -5.74 -15.73 3.01
N ARG A 146 -6.98 -15.58 3.50
CA ARG A 146 -7.51 -14.28 3.93
C ARG A 146 -6.75 -13.71 5.13
N GLU A 147 -6.39 -14.54 6.10
CA GLU A 147 -5.59 -14.13 7.25
C GLU A 147 -4.19 -13.66 6.84
N VAL A 148 -3.52 -14.41 5.97
CA VAL A 148 -2.22 -14.03 5.40
C VAL A 148 -2.34 -12.72 4.62
N ALA A 149 -3.39 -12.58 3.80
CA ALA A 149 -3.65 -11.35 3.05
C ALA A 149 -3.90 -10.14 3.99
N ALA A 150 -4.57 -10.33 5.13
CA ALA A 150 -4.78 -9.27 6.12
C ALA A 150 -3.47 -8.88 6.83
N LEU A 151 -2.59 -9.85 7.12
CA LEU A 151 -1.34 -9.65 7.85
C LEU A 151 -0.25 -8.97 7.02
N ILE A 152 -0.08 -9.40 5.76
CA ILE A 152 1.04 -9.01 4.91
C ILE A 152 1.23 -7.49 4.83
N PRO A 153 0.21 -6.64 4.55
CA PRO A 153 0.42 -5.20 4.44
C PRO A 153 0.98 -4.57 5.71
N GLY A 154 0.53 -5.02 6.90
CA GLY A 154 1.05 -4.52 8.18
C GLY A 154 2.50 -4.91 8.40
N ALA A 155 2.82 -6.21 8.22
CA ALA A 155 4.18 -6.71 8.36
C ALA A 155 5.17 -6.03 7.40
N MET A 156 4.78 -5.86 6.14
CA MET A 156 5.62 -5.23 5.14
C MET A 156 5.86 -3.74 5.42
N ARG A 157 4.85 -2.99 5.87
CA ARG A 157 5.04 -1.59 6.32
C ARG A 157 6.03 -1.51 7.48
N GLY A 158 5.94 -2.42 8.45
CA GLY A 158 6.91 -2.50 9.55
C GLY A 158 8.35 -2.70 9.06
N LEU A 159 8.58 -3.69 8.19
CA LEU A 159 9.91 -3.96 7.62
C LEU A 159 10.47 -2.79 6.79
N VAL A 160 9.61 -2.11 6.02
CA VAL A 160 10.00 -0.94 5.24
C VAL A 160 10.27 0.27 6.14
N SER A 161 9.51 0.44 7.22
CA SER A 161 9.75 1.48 8.22
C SER A 161 11.11 1.29 8.90
N GLU A 162 11.44 0.07 9.33
CA GLU A 162 12.76 -0.27 9.88
C GLU A 162 13.89 0.07 8.90
N ARG A 163 13.72 -0.23 7.61
CA ARG A 163 14.68 0.16 6.57
C ARG A 163 14.90 1.68 6.53
N GLN A 164 13.82 2.45 6.61
CA GLN A 164 13.87 3.91 6.52
C GLN A 164 14.50 4.54 7.78
N LEU A 165 14.34 3.92 8.94
CA LEU A 165 14.92 4.36 10.21
C LEU A 165 16.40 3.97 10.37
N GLY A 166 17.00 3.30 9.39
CA GLY A 166 18.39 2.85 9.45
C GLY A 166 18.58 1.69 10.43
N SER A 167 17.65 0.74 10.45
CA SER A 167 17.70 -0.42 11.35
C SER A 167 19.02 -1.19 11.25
N TYR A 168 19.53 -1.61 12.42
CA TYR A 168 20.69 -2.49 12.54
C TYR A 168 20.34 -3.97 12.32
N ALA A 169 19.05 -4.29 12.15
CA ALA A 169 18.59 -5.65 11.90
C ALA A 169 18.86 -6.07 10.44
N ASP A 170 19.18 -7.36 10.23
CA ASP A 170 19.23 -7.94 8.89
C ASP A 170 17.79 -8.08 8.34
N LEU A 171 17.38 -7.10 7.54
CA LEU A 171 16.04 -7.06 6.94
C LEU A 171 15.86 -8.15 5.88
N ASP A 172 16.93 -8.65 5.26
CA ASP A 172 16.83 -9.79 4.35
C ASP A 172 16.56 -11.08 5.14
N MET A 173 17.19 -11.24 6.30
CA MET A 173 16.86 -12.32 7.23
C MET A 173 15.41 -12.21 7.72
N ALA A 174 14.95 -11.03 8.10
CA ALA A 174 13.56 -10.82 8.54
C ALA A 174 12.55 -11.17 7.44
N ARG A 175 12.81 -10.78 6.19
CA ARG A 175 11.97 -11.12 5.03
C ARG A 175 11.96 -12.63 4.77
N ARG A 176 13.12 -13.29 4.79
CA ARG A 176 13.20 -14.76 4.66
C ARG A 176 12.42 -15.46 5.77
N GLY A 177 12.52 -14.97 7.01
CA GLY A 177 11.78 -15.47 8.16
C GLY A 177 10.26 -15.34 7.97
N LEU A 178 9.79 -14.17 7.53
CA LEU A 178 8.37 -13.93 7.23
C LEU A 178 7.87 -14.87 6.12
N THR A 179 8.61 -15.00 5.01
CA THR A 179 8.26 -15.94 3.93
C THR A 179 8.14 -17.37 4.44
N ASN A 180 9.10 -17.83 5.24
CA ASN A 180 9.09 -19.19 5.79
C ASN A 180 7.90 -19.42 6.73
N ALA A 181 7.60 -18.45 7.61
CA ALA A 181 6.48 -18.55 8.55
C ALA A 181 5.12 -18.62 7.82
N LEU A 182 4.90 -17.74 6.84
CA LEU A 182 3.67 -17.73 6.05
C LEU A 182 3.51 -18.98 5.19
N ALA A 183 4.61 -19.47 4.58
CA ALA A 183 4.59 -20.71 3.82
C ALA A 183 4.22 -21.91 4.71
N ALA A 184 4.87 -22.05 5.87
CA ALA A 184 4.55 -23.12 6.82
C ALA A 184 3.10 -23.05 7.32
N TYR A 185 2.60 -21.84 7.60
CA TYR A 185 1.22 -21.62 8.01
C TYR A 185 0.21 -22.09 6.95
N LEU A 186 0.48 -21.82 5.67
CA LEU A 186 -0.35 -22.25 4.56
C LEU A 186 -0.17 -23.74 4.24
N GLU A 187 1.03 -24.30 4.39
CA GLU A 187 1.31 -25.73 4.17
C GLU A 187 0.56 -26.63 5.15
N GLN A 188 0.46 -26.23 6.42
CA GLN A 188 -0.31 -26.94 7.46
C GLN A 188 -1.82 -26.97 7.20
N SER A 189 -2.31 -26.33 6.13
CA SER A 189 -3.70 -26.38 5.69
C SER A 189 -3.92 -27.31 4.50
N ARG A 190 -2.86 -27.87 3.93
CA ARG A 190 -2.96 -28.86 2.87
C ARG A 190 -3.46 -30.19 3.47
N PRO A 191 -4.43 -30.86 2.85
CA PRO A 191 -4.91 -32.18 3.29
C PRO A 191 -3.82 -33.25 3.17
#